data_AF-A0AAJ7WG11-F1
#
_entry.id   AF-A0AAJ7WG11-F1
#
_cell.length_a   1.000
_cell.length_b   1.000
_cell.length_c   1.000
_cell.angle_alpha   90.00
_cell.angle_beta   90.00
_cell.angle_gamma   90.00
#
_symmetry.space_group_name_H-M   'P 1'
#
loop_
_entity.id
_entity.type
_entity.pdbx_description
1 polymer ?
#
loop_
_entity_poly.entity_id
_entity_poly.type
_entity_poly.pdbx_seq_one_letter_code
_entity_poly.pdbx_strand_id
1 'polypeptide(L)'
;MGSPRGKDISISITSAFLKLCGLWMAASPSEQRARDVMFVYTVGSIFFAVYLQSSNIYLAWGDLHASLYAVCTFITVLMPLVKIFVLFAHRKNLFRLIIHMQRKFLQVDYDDSYERLIFNNWKRLCAFFICVFTFCTQATSFSYIAKPLIVNIGKNESERILPWDMLIGLPLSTTPYYEVTYLIQHQTLIAYCETVNEVFSLIAFVQVLLFSLLICLDSYQVVMANAAFATRLVFLFHIVTCMSQLFMFTFSCDCIVQESASIKSAVYSGPWTGLPMTTSGKSCRRDVMFVINRSQVPCRLSGNGFFIVSLETFTRVLSTAFSYFTLLRHNAETVHD
;
A
#
# COMPACT_ATOMS: atom_id res chain seq x y z
N MET A 1 9.68 30.80 20.12
CA MET A 1 9.04 29.61 20.73
C MET A 1 7.78 29.32 19.93
N GLY A 2 7.63 28.32 19.04
CA GLY A 2 8.36 27.09 18.79
C GLY A 2 7.58 25.87 19.30
N SER A 3 6.55 25.38 18.58
CA SER A 3 5.88 24.07 18.81
C SER A 3 4.96 23.70 17.60
N PRO A 4 4.58 22.42 17.36
CA PRO A 4 4.74 21.76 16.07
C PRO A 4 3.42 21.52 15.33
N ARG A 5 3.40 21.79 14.01
CA ARG A 5 2.31 21.42 13.09
C ARG A 5 1.95 19.93 13.26
N GLY A 6 0.66 19.67 13.45
CA GLY A 6 0.10 18.32 13.59
C GLY A 6 0.54 17.43 12.43
N LYS A 7 1.36 16.43 12.75
CA LYS A 7 1.81 15.42 11.78
C LYS A 7 0.59 14.66 11.29
N ASP A 8 0.50 14.49 9.97
CA ASP A 8 -0.45 13.55 9.37
C ASP A 8 -0.31 12.18 10.04
N ILE A 9 -1.39 11.71 10.66
CA ILE A 9 -1.39 10.50 11.49
C ILE A 9 -0.95 9.28 10.65
N SER A 10 -1.45 9.18 9.42
CA SER A 10 -1.11 8.10 8.48
C SER A 10 0.41 8.06 8.20
N ILE A 11 1.00 9.21 7.91
CA ILE A 11 2.43 9.34 7.60
C ILE A 11 3.28 9.16 8.86
N SER A 12 2.81 9.67 10.00
CA SER A 12 3.52 9.51 11.27
C SER A 12 3.58 8.06 11.71
N ILE A 13 2.46 7.33 11.59
CA ILE A 13 2.36 5.89 11.86
C ILE A 13 3.25 5.11 10.88
N THR A 14 3.13 5.39 9.58
CA THR A 14 3.95 4.73 8.55
C THR A 14 5.44 5.00 8.76
N SER A 15 5.82 6.23 9.11
CA SER A 15 7.21 6.60 9.41
C SER A 15 7.72 5.91 10.67
N ALA A 16 6.88 5.74 11.70
CA ALA A 16 7.23 4.97 12.89
C ALA A 16 7.45 3.48 12.55
N PHE A 17 6.59 2.87 11.74
CA PHE A 17 6.79 1.49 11.28
C PHE A 17 8.05 1.33 10.44
N LEU A 18 8.31 2.24 9.50
CA LEU A 18 9.54 2.23 8.71
C LEU A 18 10.79 2.36 9.59
N LYS A 19 10.74 3.20 10.64
CA LYS A 19 11.83 3.30 11.63
C LYS A 19 12.04 2.02 12.44
N LEU A 20 10.95 1.37 12.85
CA LEU A 20 11.03 0.08 13.55
C LEU A 20 11.70 -1.00 12.70
N CYS A 21 11.54 -0.94 11.38
CA CYS A 21 12.18 -1.86 10.42
C CYS A 21 13.61 -1.45 10.00
N GLY A 22 14.20 -0.38 10.56
CA GLY A 22 15.51 0.08 10.11
C GLY A 22 15.51 0.84 8.77
N LEU A 23 14.35 1.29 8.29
CA LEU A 23 14.17 1.94 6.99
C LEU A 23 13.90 3.44 7.15
N TRP A 24 14.93 4.23 7.49
CA TRP A 24 14.84 5.69 7.43
C TRP A 24 16.11 6.37 6.90
N MET A 25 15.97 7.61 6.44
CA MET A 25 17.08 8.46 6.04
C MET A 25 17.79 8.97 7.29
N ALA A 26 19.03 8.52 7.52
CA ALA A 26 19.88 9.03 8.60
C ALA A 26 20.58 10.31 8.16
N ALA A 27 20.46 11.37 8.96
CA ALA A 27 21.12 12.65 8.71
C ALA A 27 22.48 12.77 9.43
N SER A 28 22.72 11.94 10.46
CA SER A 28 23.93 11.96 11.28
C SER A 28 24.59 10.57 11.40
N PRO A 29 25.90 10.50 11.74
CA PRO A 29 26.59 9.23 11.94
C PRO A 29 26.03 8.39 13.10
N SER A 30 25.40 9.02 14.10
CA SER A 30 24.72 8.34 15.20
C SER A 30 23.37 7.77 14.75
N GLU A 31 22.60 8.51 13.95
CA GLU A 31 21.37 7.99 13.34
C GLU A 31 21.63 6.85 12.36
N GLN A 32 22.75 6.89 11.64
CA GLN A 32 23.14 5.80 10.74
C GLN A 32 23.43 4.52 11.52
N ARG A 33 24.15 4.62 12.64
CA ARG A 33 24.36 3.49 13.55
C ARG A 33 23.05 2.96 14.13
N ALA A 34 22.16 3.84 14.59
CA ALA A 34 20.85 3.43 15.11
C ALA A 34 20.01 2.71 14.03
N ARG A 35 20.06 3.17 12.78
CA ARG A 35 19.39 2.52 11.64
C ARG A 35 19.92 1.13 11.38
N ASP A 36 21.24 0.99 11.31
CA ASP A 36 21.86 -0.29 10.99
C ASP A 36 21.64 -1.29 12.14
N VAL A 37 21.66 -0.84 13.41
CA VAL A 37 21.29 -1.66 14.57
C VAL A 37 19.83 -2.11 14.51
N MET A 38 18.88 -1.20 14.23
CA MET A 38 17.46 -1.56 14.12
C MET A 38 17.22 -2.52 12.96
N PHE A 39 17.86 -2.31 11.81
CA PHE A 39 17.76 -3.22 10.67
C PHE A 39 18.29 -4.62 11.02
N VAL A 40 19.48 -4.71 11.63
CA VAL A 40 20.06 -5.99 12.09
C VAL A 40 19.16 -6.67 13.12
N TYR A 41 18.59 -5.91 14.05
CA TYR A 41 17.63 -6.43 15.03
C TYR A 41 16.38 -7.00 14.36
N THR A 42 15.75 -6.27 13.42
CA THR A 42 14.56 -6.73 12.70
C THR A 42 14.87 -7.98 11.87
N VAL A 43 15.99 -7.99 11.15
CA VAL A 43 16.39 -9.15 10.34
C VAL A 43 16.69 -10.35 11.24
N GLY A 44 17.43 -10.14 12.34
CA GLY A 44 17.74 -11.18 13.32
C GLY A 44 16.49 -11.76 14.00
N SER A 45 15.52 -10.92 14.37
CA SER A 45 14.27 -11.39 14.98
C SER A 45 13.41 -12.20 14.00
N ILE A 46 13.40 -11.84 12.72
CA ILE A 46 12.72 -12.61 11.68
C ILE A 46 13.43 -13.94 11.43
N PHE A 47 14.77 -13.96 11.33
CA PHE A 47 15.50 -15.23 11.18
C PHE A 47 15.30 -16.15 12.38
N PHE A 48 15.25 -15.59 13.59
CA PHE A 48 14.91 -16.36 14.78
C PHE A 48 13.48 -16.91 14.72
N ALA A 49 12.50 -16.11 14.27
CA ALA A 49 11.12 -16.57 14.07
C ALA A 49 11.04 -17.69 13.01
N VAL A 50 11.74 -17.55 11.87
CA VAL A 50 11.83 -18.58 10.84
C VAL A 50 12.43 -19.87 11.41
N TYR A 51 13.53 -19.77 12.17
CA TYR A 51 14.16 -20.92 12.82
C TYR A 51 13.20 -21.64 13.79
N LEU A 52 12.49 -20.89 14.63
CA LEU A 52 11.47 -21.45 15.53
C LEU A 52 10.37 -22.18 14.76
N GLN A 53 9.92 -21.61 13.64
CA GLN A 53 8.86 -22.19 12.83
C GLN A 53 9.32 -23.39 12.01
N SER A 54 10.54 -23.38 11.46
CA SER A 54 11.13 -24.55 10.83
C SER A 54 11.21 -25.71 11.83
N SER A 55 11.62 -25.44 13.06
CA SER A 55 11.64 -26.43 14.15
C SER A 55 10.23 -26.97 14.44
N ASN A 56 9.20 -26.11 14.39
CA ASN A 56 7.81 -26.50 14.56
C ASN A 56 7.31 -27.43 13.44
N ILE A 57 7.74 -27.23 12.18
CA ILE A 57 7.44 -28.14 11.06
C ILE A 57 8.09 -29.51 11.28
N TYR A 58 9.36 -29.54 11.70
CA TYR A 58 10.06 -30.80 11.98
C TYR A 58 9.40 -31.59 13.12
N LEU A 59 8.91 -30.91 14.16
CA LEU A 59 8.22 -31.54 15.29
C LEU A 59 6.79 -31.97 14.96
N ALA A 60 6.11 -31.25 14.07
CA ALA A 60 4.77 -31.59 13.59
C ALA A 60 4.77 -32.73 12.55
N TRP A 61 5.94 -33.22 12.17
CA TRP A 61 6.08 -34.26 11.15
C TRP A 61 5.34 -35.53 11.56
N GLY A 62 4.40 -35.96 10.72
CA GLY A 62 3.56 -37.15 10.95
C GLY A 62 2.11 -36.85 11.30
N ASP A 63 1.78 -35.64 11.76
CA ASP A 63 0.39 -35.17 11.90
C ASP A 63 0.09 -34.10 10.84
N LEU A 64 -0.87 -34.40 9.95
CA LEU A 64 -1.28 -33.53 8.86
C LEU A 64 -1.81 -32.17 9.37
N HIS A 65 -2.59 -32.16 10.45
CA HIS A 65 -3.19 -30.93 10.97
C HIS A 65 -2.11 -30.01 11.56
N ALA A 66 -1.24 -30.57 12.39
CA ALA A 66 -0.12 -29.85 12.99
C ALA A 66 0.88 -29.36 11.92
N SER A 67 1.15 -30.19 10.91
CA SER A 67 2.02 -29.84 9.79
C SER A 67 1.46 -28.67 8.98
N LEU A 68 0.16 -28.69 8.66
CA LEU A 68 -0.49 -27.60 7.93
C LEU A 68 -0.51 -26.31 8.75
N TYR A 69 -0.71 -26.38 10.07
CA TYR A 69 -0.60 -25.20 10.96
C TYR A 69 0.82 -24.61 10.95
N ALA A 70 1.84 -25.48 11.04
CA ALA A 70 3.24 -25.07 10.97
C ALA A 70 3.60 -24.46 9.60
N VAL A 71 3.05 -24.99 8.51
CA VAL A 71 3.22 -24.45 7.15
C VAL A 71 2.54 -23.09 6.99
N CYS A 72 1.29 -22.91 7.44
CA CYS A 72 0.62 -21.61 7.40
C CYS A 72 1.42 -20.54 8.15
N THR A 73 1.86 -20.85 9.38
CA THR A 73 2.63 -19.92 10.21
C THR A 73 4.00 -19.58 9.60
N PHE A 74 4.65 -20.56 8.94
CA PHE A 74 5.89 -20.35 8.19
C PHE A 74 5.71 -19.41 7.00
N ILE A 75 4.67 -19.63 6.18
CA ILE A 75 4.36 -18.77 5.04
C ILE A 75 4.09 -17.32 5.51
N THR A 76 3.38 -17.15 6.63
CA THR A 76 3.06 -15.83 7.20
C THR A 76 4.31 -15.05 7.63
N VAL A 77 5.35 -15.71 8.16
CA VAL A 77 6.59 -15.03 8.57
C VAL A 77 7.60 -14.87 7.44
N LEU A 78 7.54 -15.72 6.41
CA LEU A 78 8.34 -15.54 5.20
C LEU A 78 7.96 -14.24 4.45
N MET A 79 6.68 -13.85 4.46
CA MET A 79 6.20 -12.63 3.81
C MET A 79 6.94 -11.34 4.25
N PRO A 80 7.03 -11.00 5.55
CA PRO A 80 7.83 -9.87 6.03
C PRO A 80 9.29 -9.91 5.59
N LEU A 81 9.93 -11.09 5.57
CA LEU A 81 11.33 -11.25 5.17
C LEU A 81 11.53 -10.84 3.70
N VAL A 82 10.65 -11.33 2.81
CA VAL A 82 10.68 -10.96 1.39
C VAL A 82 10.45 -9.46 1.22
N LYS A 83 9.46 -8.88 1.93
CA LYS A 83 9.19 -7.44 1.87
C LYS A 83 10.39 -6.60 2.31
N ILE A 84 11.01 -6.93 3.44
CA ILE A 84 12.17 -6.20 3.96
C ILE A 84 13.35 -6.33 3.00
N PHE A 85 13.62 -7.53 2.46
CA PHE A 85 14.69 -7.74 1.51
C PHE A 85 14.51 -6.89 0.24
N VAL A 86 13.32 -6.93 -0.38
CA VAL A 86 13.03 -6.17 -1.60
C VAL A 86 13.04 -4.66 -1.33
N LEU A 87 12.42 -4.19 -0.24
CA LEU A 87 12.42 -2.77 0.13
C LEU A 87 13.84 -2.28 0.45
N PHE A 88 14.69 -3.11 1.05
CA PHE A 88 16.08 -2.76 1.32
C PHE A 88 16.92 -2.72 0.05
N ALA A 89 16.71 -3.65 -0.89
CA ALA A 89 17.36 -3.66 -2.20
C ALA A 89 17.02 -2.38 -2.99
N HIS A 90 15.74 -1.98 -2.97
CA HIS A 90 15.25 -0.78 -3.66
C HIS A 90 15.21 0.49 -2.78
N ARG A 91 15.88 0.49 -1.62
CA ARG A 91 15.74 1.58 -0.62
C ARG A 91 16.04 2.97 -1.16
N LYS A 92 17.00 3.10 -2.09
CA LYS A 92 17.33 4.38 -2.72
C LYS A 92 16.15 4.92 -3.54
N ASN A 93 15.48 4.07 -4.31
CA ASN A 93 14.32 4.42 -5.12
C ASN A 93 13.12 4.70 -4.21
N LEU A 94 12.92 3.88 -3.17
CA LEU A 94 11.88 4.08 -2.16
C LEU A 94 12.02 5.44 -1.45
N PHE A 95 13.21 5.80 -0.98
CA PHE A 95 13.41 7.10 -0.32
C PHE A 95 13.25 8.27 -1.28
N ARG A 96 13.74 8.13 -2.53
CA ARG A 96 13.50 9.13 -3.58
C ARG A 96 12.01 9.34 -3.80
N LEU A 97 11.23 8.26 -3.85
CA LEU A 97 9.78 8.27 -4.01
C LEU A 97 9.08 8.98 -2.83
N ILE A 98 9.44 8.63 -1.59
CA ILE A 98 8.89 9.23 -0.37
C ILE A 98 9.19 10.74 -0.33
N ILE A 99 10.43 11.12 -0.58
CA ILE A 99 10.85 12.53 -0.59
C ILE A 99 10.15 13.30 -1.72
N HIS A 100 9.98 12.68 -2.88
CA HIS A 100 9.27 13.27 -4.00
C HIS A 100 7.80 13.52 -3.64
N MET A 101 7.12 12.50 -3.10
CA MET A 101 5.73 12.57 -2.65
C MET A 101 5.54 13.64 -1.55
N GLN A 102 6.45 13.68 -0.57
CA GLN A 102 6.45 14.70 0.47
C GLN A 102 6.57 16.12 -0.08
N ARG A 103 7.54 16.37 -0.96
CA ARG A 103 7.79 17.72 -1.48
C ARG A 103 6.75 18.19 -2.51
N LYS A 104 6.23 17.28 -3.33
CA LYS A 104 5.38 17.62 -4.48
C LYS A 104 3.88 17.47 -4.23
N PHE A 105 3.46 16.68 -3.25
CA PHE A 105 2.04 16.39 -3.01
C PHE A 105 1.60 16.68 -1.57
N LEU A 106 2.44 16.37 -0.56
CA LEU A 106 2.04 16.56 0.85
C LEU A 106 2.33 17.95 1.41
N GLN A 107 3.37 18.62 0.90
CA GLN A 107 3.78 19.96 1.35
C GLN A 107 3.24 21.08 0.44
N VAL A 108 2.48 20.72 -0.59
CA VAL A 108 1.83 21.68 -1.50
C VAL A 108 0.50 22.08 -0.89
N ASP A 109 0.25 23.40 -0.82
CA ASP A 109 -1.06 23.91 -0.47
C ASP A 109 -1.91 23.98 -1.74
N TYR A 110 -2.98 23.18 -1.78
CA TYR A 110 -3.90 23.16 -2.91
C TYR A 110 -4.81 24.39 -2.80
N ASP A 111 -4.71 25.35 -3.72
CA ASP A 111 -5.48 26.61 -3.68
C ASP A 111 -6.99 26.39 -3.90
N ASP A 112 -7.36 25.36 -4.66
CA ASP A 112 -8.75 25.05 -4.99
C ASP A 112 -9.43 24.19 -3.92
N SER A 113 -10.63 24.62 -3.54
CA SER A 113 -11.55 23.92 -2.65
C SER A 113 -11.84 22.48 -3.10
N TYR A 114 -11.86 22.22 -4.41
CA TYR A 114 -12.11 20.90 -4.98
C TYR A 114 -10.89 19.97 -4.86
N GLU A 115 -9.69 20.45 -5.18
CA GLU A 115 -8.45 19.67 -5.02
C GLU A 115 -8.18 19.32 -3.55
N ARG A 116 -8.46 20.26 -2.62
CA ARG A 116 -8.41 20.01 -1.17
C ARG A 116 -9.40 18.93 -0.73
N LEU A 117 -10.60 18.91 -1.30
CA LEU A 117 -11.60 17.88 -0.99
C LEU A 117 -11.12 16.49 -1.42
N ILE A 118 -10.59 16.37 -2.64
CA ILE A 118 -10.02 15.12 -3.15
C ILE A 118 -8.87 14.65 -2.24
N PHE A 119 -7.91 15.53 -1.96
CA PHE A 119 -6.76 15.20 -1.11
C PHE A 119 -7.20 14.76 0.31
N ASN A 120 -8.15 15.47 0.92
CA ASN A 120 -8.67 15.12 2.24
C ASN A 120 -9.44 13.80 2.25
N ASN A 121 -10.18 13.47 1.18
CA ASN A 121 -10.85 12.19 1.04
C ASN A 121 -9.84 11.04 0.93
N TRP A 122 -8.80 11.19 0.09
CA TRP A 122 -7.72 10.20 0.00
C TRP A 122 -6.96 10.06 1.32
N LYS A 123 -6.69 11.16 2.02
CA LYS A 123 -6.06 11.13 3.34
C LYS A 123 -6.91 10.42 4.38
N ARG A 124 -8.23 10.65 4.41
CA ARG A 124 -9.18 9.95 5.29
C ARG A 124 -9.25 8.46 4.94
N LEU A 125 -9.26 8.12 3.66
CA LEU A 125 -9.29 6.74 3.19
C LEU A 125 -8.00 6.00 3.55
N CYS A 126 -6.83 6.62 3.34
CA CYS A 126 -5.54 6.08 3.77
C CYS A 126 -5.46 5.94 5.29
N ALA A 127 -5.90 6.95 6.04
CA ALA A 127 -5.95 6.88 7.49
C ALA A 127 -6.91 5.79 7.96
N PHE A 128 -8.06 5.62 7.31
CA PHE A 128 -8.99 4.53 7.57
C PHE A 128 -8.35 3.17 7.30
N PHE A 129 -7.74 2.95 6.12
CA PHE A 129 -7.08 1.70 5.79
C PHE A 129 -5.92 1.38 6.74
N ILE A 130 -5.06 2.36 7.04
CA ILE A 130 -3.97 2.17 8.00
C ILE A 130 -4.53 1.91 9.39
N CYS A 131 -5.50 2.68 9.88
CA CYS A 131 -6.08 2.47 11.20
C CYS A 131 -6.82 1.14 11.30
N VAL A 132 -7.59 0.73 10.30
CA VAL A 132 -8.26 -0.59 10.25
C VAL A 132 -7.23 -1.70 10.22
N PHE A 133 -6.20 -1.60 9.39
CA PHE A 133 -5.16 -2.62 9.30
C PHE A 133 -4.32 -2.69 10.59
N THR A 134 -3.98 -1.53 11.15
CA THR A 134 -3.29 -1.44 12.44
C THR A 134 -4.20 -1.94 13.56
N PHE A 135 -5.50 -1.67 13.52
CA PHE A 135 -6.49 -2.17 14.46
C PHE A 135 -6.69 -3.69 14.34
N CYS A 136 -6.80 -4.25 13.14
CA CYS A 136 -6.89 -5.71 12.94
C CYS A 136 -5.60 -6.40 13.39
N THR A 137 -4.43 -5.83 13.10
CA THR A 137 -3.12 -6.36 13.50
C THR A 137 -2.87 -6.19 15.02
N GLN A 138 -3.33 -5.09 15.61
CA GLN A 138 -3.17 -4.78 17.04
C GLN A 138 -4.31 -5.36 17.89
N ALA A 139 -5.48 -5.75 17.35
CA ALA A 139 -6.57 -6.38 18.10
C ALA A 139 -6.14 -7.74 18.70
N THR A 140 -5.14 -8.40 18.10
CA THR A 140 -4.47 -9.58 18.65
C THR A 140 -3.45 -9.24 19.76
N SER A 141 -2.98 -7.99 19.84
CA SER A 141 -1.99 -7.51 20.82
C SER A 141 -2.58 -6.57 21.90
N PHE A 142 -3.77 -6.02 21.69
CA PHE A 142 -4.48 -5.11 22.60
C PHE A 142 -5.16 -5.85 23.76
N SER A 143 -5.01 -7.18 23.84
CA SER A 143 -5.16 -7.92 25.10
C SER A 143 -4.09 -7.58 26.14
N TYR A 144 -3.08 -6.75 25.82
CA TYR A 144 -1.97 -6.44 26.72
C TYR A 144 -1.75 -4.98 27.15
N ILE A 145 -2.43 -3.93 26.63
CA ILE A 145 -2.05 -2.52 26.97
C ILE A 145 -3.27 -1.56 27.08
N ALA A 146 -4.17 -1.83 28.03
CA ALA A 146 -5.22 -0.90 28.47
C ALA A 146 -4.68 0.21 29.40
N LYS A 147 -3.65 0.95 28.97
CA LYS A 147 -2.95 1.93 29.81
C LYS A 147 -2.47 3.15 29.02
N PRO A 148 -3.36 3.86 28.32
CA PRO A 148 -3.43 5.30 28.58
C PRO A 148 -4.86 5.84 28.43
N LEU A 149 -5.83 5.07 28.90
CA LEU A 149 -7.23 5.50 28.99
C LEU A 149 -7.52 6.37 30.23
N ILE A 150 -6.53 6.66 31.08
CA ILE A 150 -6.77 7.31 32.39
C ILE A 150 -6.19 8.74 32.46
N VAL A 151 -5.30 9.15 31.55
CA VAL A 151 -4.49 10.38 31.78
C VAL A 151 -4.90 11.60 30.95
N ASN A 152 -5.88 11.52 30.04
CA ASN A 152 -6.18 12.68 29.19
C ASN A 152 -7.66 13.00 29.02
N ILE A 153 -8.45 12.79 30.07
CA ILE A 153 -9.80 13.34 30.18
C ILE A 153 -9.70 14.88 30.25
N GLY A 154 -10.23 15.54 29.22
CA GLY A 154 -10.61 16.95 29.27
C GLY A 154 -9.63 17.91 28.61
N LYS A 155 -10.00 18.42 27.42
CA LYS A 155 -9.97 19.85 27.05
C LYS A 155 -10.49 20.08 25.62
N ASN A 156 -11.12 21.24 25.40
CA ASN A 156 -11.81 21.67 24.17
C ASN A 156 -11.24 23.01 23.61
N GLU A 157 -11.68 23.40 22.40
CA GLU A 157 -11.05 24.25 21.35
C GLU A 157 -11.15 25.81 21.46
N SER A 158 -10.15 26.58 20.94
CA SER A 158 -10.22 27.76 20.01
C SER A 158 -9.08 28.83 20.13
N GLU A 159 -8.73 29.46 18.97
CA GLU A 159 -7.85 30.66 18.71
C GLU A 159 -6.48 30.47 18.00
N ARG A 160 -6.27 31.29 16.96
CA ARG A 160 -5.29 31.19 15.82
C ARG A 160 -3.90 31.80 16.15
N ILE A 161 -2.87 31.59 15.28
CA ILE A 161 -2.00 32.57 14.55
C ILE A 161 -0.81 31.82 13.84
N LEU A 162 -0.34 32.43 12.74
CA LEU A 162 0.57 32.07 11.62
C LEU A 162 2.06 31.78 11.93
N PRO A 163 2.81 31.21 10.96
CA PRO A 163 4.19 31.66 10.72
C PRO A 163 4.65 31.62 9.24
N TRP A 164 4.45 32.74 8.53
CA TRP A 164 5.16 33.38 7.37
C TRP A 164 5.65 32.63 6.10
N ASP A 165 5.79 33.46 5.06
CA ASP A 165 5.77 33.29 3.58
C ASP A 165 7.08 32.94 2.86
N MET A 166 6.98 32.56 1.56
CA MET A 166 7.79 33.04 0.41
C MET A 166 7.22 32.48 -0.94
N LEU A 167 6.59 33.29 -1.79
CA LEU A 167 7.09 34.02 -2.99
C LEU A 167 7.60 33.15 -4.17
N ILE A 168 6.79 33.03 -5.24
CA ILE A 168 7.17 33.20 -6.66
C ILE A 168 5.90 33.72 -7.37
N GLY A 169 5.96 34.93 -7.89
CA GLY A 169 4.90 35.51 -8.72
C GLY A 169 5.12 35.14 -10.19
N LEU A 170 4.26 34.29 -10.73
CA LEU A 170 4.07 34.15 -12.17
C LEU A 170 2.55 34.17 -12.45
N PRO A 171 2.08 34.92 -13.46
CA PRO A 171 0.65 34.98 -13.79
C PRO A 171 0.20 33.66 -14.42
N LEU A 172 -0.38 32.78 -13.59
CA LEU A 172 -0.95 31.49 -14.00
C LEU A 172 -2.26 31.63 -14.81
N SER A 173 -2.71 32.85 -15.10
CA SER A 173 -3.88 33.16 -15.92
C SER A 173 -3.56 33.31 -17.42
N THR A 174 -2.29 33.25 -17.82
CA THR A 174 -1.86 33.40 -19.22
C THR A 174 -1.20 32.13 -19.76
N THR A 175 -1.74 31.62 -20.86
CA THR A 175 -1.08 30.61 -21.70
C THR A 175 0.27 31.18 -22.18
N PRO A 176 1.36 30.39 -22.22
CA PRO A 176 1.47 28.93 -22.13
C PRO A 176 1.94 28.38 -20.76
N TYR A 177 1.99 29.19 -19.71
CA TYR A 177 2.63 28.81 -18.44
C TYR A 177 1.84 27.75 -17.66
N TYR A 178 0.52 27.75 -17.79
CA TYR A 178 -0.36 26.75 -17.19
C TYR A 178 -0.18 25.38 -17.87
N GLU A 179 -0.19 25.34 -19.19
CA GLU A 179 -0.08 24.11 -19.99
C GLU A 179 1.28 23.43 -19.82
N VAL A 180 2.36 24.21 -19.75
CA VAL A 180 3.71 23.69 -19.49
C VAL A 180 3.82 23.12 -18.08
N THR A 181 3.26 23.80 -17.08
CA THR A 181 3.27 23.31 -15.68
C THR A 181 2.44 22.03 -15.53
N TYR A 182 1.27 21.97 -16.17
CA TYR A 182 0.41 20.80 -16.19
C TYR A 182 1.07 19.58 -16.85
N LEU A 183 1.72 19.77 -18.01
CA LEU A 183 2.46 18.72 -18.70
C LEU A 183 3.63 18.19 -17.85
N ILE A 184 4.38 19.08 -17.19
CA ILE A 184 5.48 18.69 -16.30
C ILE A 184 4.93 17.89 -15.11
N GLN A 185 3.83 18.32 -14.49
CA GLN A 185 3.20 17.59 -13.39
C GLN A 185 2.70 16.21 -13.82
N HIS A 186 2.06 16.11 -15.00
CA HIS A 186 1.58 14.86 -15.54
C HIS A 186 2.72 13.86 -15.84
N GLN A 187 3.81 14.31 -16.48
CA GLN A 187 4.98 13.46 -16.73
C GLN A 187 5.66 13.02 -15.44
N THR A 188 5.69 13.91 -14.44
CA THR A 188 6.23 13.60 -13.11
C THR A 188 5.41 12.51 -12.41
N LEU A 189 4.08 12.53 -12.54
CA LEU A 189 3.19 11.53 -11.97
C LEU A 189 3.35 10.16 -12.66
N ILE A 190 3.50 10.13 -13.99
CA ILE A 190 3.78 8.90 -14.74
C ILE A 190 5.09 8.27 -14.27
N ALA A 191 6.17 9.06 -14.21
CA ALA A 191 7.47 8.57 -13.74
C ALA A 191 7.42 8.08 -12.27
N TYR A 192 6.59 8.72 -11.44
CA TYR A 192 6.32 8.27 -10.08
C TYR A 192 5.64 6.88 -10.08
N CYS A 193 4.60 6.68 -10.88
CA CYS A 193 3.93 5.39 -11.02
C CYS A 193 4.85 4.28 -11.55
N GLU A 194 5.73 4.60 -12.50
CA GLU A 194 6.74 3.65 -13.01
C GLU A 194 7.74 3.26 -11.93
N THR A 195 8.20 4.22 -11.12
CA THR A 195 9.10 3.96 -9.99
C THR A 195 8.40 3.12 -8.91
N VAL A 196 7.12 3.39 -8.63
CA VAL A 196 6.30 2.54 -7.74
C VAL A 196 6.23 1.13 -8.29
N ASN A 197 6.01 0.97 -9.60
CA ASN A 197 5.98 -0.34 -10.23
C ASN A 197 7.31 -1.07 -10.07
N GLU A 198 8.43 -0.42 -10.37
CA GLU A 198 9.75 -1.04 -10.23
C GLU A 198 10.06 -1.52 -8.80
N VAL A 199 9.65 -0.76 -7.78
CA VAL A 199 9.88 -1.11 -6.37
C VAL A 199 8.93 -2.21 -5.88
N PHE A 200 7.66 -2.15 -6.26
CA PHE A 200 6.61 -2.99 -5.69
C PHE A 200 6.19 -4.18 -6.56
N SER A 201 6.67 -4.30 -7.81
CA SER A 201 6.23 -5.34 -8.75
C SER A 201 6.51 -6.76 -8.25
N LEU A 202 7.71 -7.02 -7.72
CA LEU A 202 8.06 -8.32 -7.14
C LEU A 202 7.29 -8.59 -5.84
N ILE A 203 7.11 -7.55 -5.01
CA ILE A 203 6.33 -7.63 -3.77
C ILE A 203 4.87 -8.02 -4.10
N ALA A 204 4.28 -7.38 -5.10
CA ALA A 204 2.92 -7.64 -5.55
C ALA A 204 2.74 -9.08 -6.04
N PHE A 205 3.69 -9.57 -6.83
CA PHE A 205 3.68 -10.94 -7.36
C PHE A 205 3.69 -11.98 -6.23
N VAL A 206 4.69 -11.89 -5.33
CA VAL A 206 4.83 -12.83 -4.22
C VAL A 206 3.64 -12.74 -3.25
N GLN A 207 3.15 -11.53 -2.99
CA GLN A 207 2.01 -11.31 -2.09
C GLN A 207 0.73 -11.98 -2.58
N VAL A 208 0.42 -11.86 -3.87
CA VAL A 208 -0.77 -12.50 -4.48
C VAL A 208 -0.69 -14.02 -4.40
N LEU A 209 0.47 -14.60 -4.69
CA LEU A 209 0.68 -16.06 -4.65
C LEU A 209 0.55 -16.59 -3.22
N LEU A 210 1.23 -15.98 -2.27
CA LEU A 210 1.24 -16.46 -0.89
C LEU A 210 -0.11 -16.25 -0.19
N PHE A 211 -0.85 -15.17 -0.46
CA PHE A 211 -2.21 -15.02 0.08
C PHE A 211 -3.18 -16.05 -0.50
N SER A 212 -3.11 -16.36 -1.79
CA SER A 212 -3.94 -17.42 -2.38
C SER A 212 -3.74 -18.77 -1.68
N LEU A 213 -2.48 -19.13 -1.42
CA LEU A 213 -2.13 -20.34 -0.66
C LEU A 213 -2.63 -20.27 0.79
N LEU A 214 -2.38 -19.17 1.51
CA LEU A 214 -2.81 -19.00 2.91
C LEU A 214 -4.33 -19.11 3.05
N ILE A 215 -5.09 -18.42 2.20
CA ILE A 215 -6.56 -18.47 2.23
C ILE A 215 -7.06 -19.89 2.02
N CYS A 216 -6.45 -20.63 1.08
CA CYS A 216 -6.82 -22.01 0.81
C CYS A 216 -6.54 -22.93 2.01
N LEU A 217 -5.32 -22.86 2.56
CA LEU A 217 -4.89 -23.69 3.68
C LEU A 217 -5.66 -23.36 4.96
N ASP A 218 -5.88 -22.08 5.27
CA ASP A 218 -6.64 -21.66 6.44
C ASP A 218 -8.12 -22.09 6.31
N SER A 219 -8.71 -22.00 5.11
CA SER A 219 -10.09 -22.45 4.88
C SER A 219 -10.23 -23.96 5.11
N TYR A 220 -9.24 -24.74 4.68
CA TYR A 220 -9.18 -26.17 5.00
C TYR A 220 -9.11 -26.39 6.52
N GLN A 221 -8.26 -25.65 7.23
CA GLN A 221 -8.11 -25.77 8.68
C GLN A 221 -9.37 -25.36 9.47
N VAL A 222 -10.15 -24.41 8.97
CA VAL A 222 -11.41 -24.01 9.61
C VAL A 222 -12.49 -25.09 9.47
N VAL A 223 -12.59 -25.71 8.29
CA VAL A 223 -13.72 -26.57 7.94
C VAL A 223 -13.45 -28.05 8.17
N MET A 224 -12.25 -28.54 7.81
CA MET A 224 -11.92 -29.97 7.79
C MET A 224 -11.15 -30.44 9.02
N ALA A 225 -10.41 -29.54 9.67
CA ALA A 225 -9.64 -29.96 10.84
C ALA A 225 -10.53 -30.17 12.08
N ASN A 226 -10.30 -31.27 12.80
CA ASN A 226 -10.79 -31.49 14.15
C ASN A 226 -10.03 -30.64 15.18
N ALA A 227 -10.05 -29.32 14.97
CA ALA A 227 -9.42 -28.34 15.83
C ALA A 227 -10.41 -27.77 16.84
N ALA A 228 -9.90 -27.40 18.02
CA ALA A 228 -10.69 -26.70 19.03
C ALA A 228 -11.28 -25.39 18.47
N PHE A 229 -12.41 -24.96 19.02
CA PHE A 229 -13.12 -23.75 18.59
C PHE A 229 -12.21 -22.50 18.57
N ALA A 230 -11.34 -22.35 19.58
CA ALA A 230 -10.37 -21.25 19.66
C ALA A 230 -9.40 -21.23 18.46
N THR A 231 -8.87 -22.39 18.05
CA THR A 231 -7.97 -22.51 16.91
C THR A 231 -8.68 -22.18 15.60
N ARG A 232 -9.95 -22.58 15.44
CA ARG A 232 -10.77 -22.21 14.27
C ARG A 232 -11.00 -20.71 14.18
N LEU A 233 -11.22 -20.03 15.31
CA LEU A 233 -11.34 -18.57 15.33
C LEU A 233 -10.05 -17.87 14.90
N VAL A 234 -8.89 -18.38 15.30
CA VAL A 234 -7.58 -17.83 14.87
C VAL A 234 -7.45 -17.87 13.35
N PHE A 235 -7.75 -19.01 12.72
CA PHE A 235 -7.69 -19.13 11.25
C PHE A 235 -8.74 -18.26 10.54
N LEU A 236 -9.95 -18.14 11.09
CA LEU A 236 -10.98 -17.22 10.56
C LEU A 236 -10.50 -15.77 10.58
N PHE A 237 -9.92 -15.31 11.69
CA PHE A 237 -9.33 -13.97 11.76
C PHE A 237 -8.15 -13.80 10.81
N HIS A 238 -7.35 -14.84 10.61
CA HIS A 238 -6.24 -14.83 9.66
C HIS A 238 -6.72 -14.68 8.21
N ILE A 239 -7.76 -15.41 7.80
CA ILE A 239 -8.40 -15.28 6.48
C ILE A 239 -8.93 -13.85 6.28
N VAL A 240 -9.68 -13.32 7.25
CA VAL A 240 -10.23 -11.95 7.16
C VAL A 240 -9.12 -10.90 7.03
N THR A 241 -8.02 -11.10 7.76
CA THR A 241 -6.84 -10.23 7.67
C THR A 241 -6.18 -10.31 6.30
N CYS A 242 -5.94 -11.51 5.77
CA CYS A 242 -5.36 -11.72 4.44
C CYS A 242 -6.25 -11.10 3.35
N MET A 243 -7.57 -11.28 3.45
CA MET A 243 -8.54 -10.71 2.50
C MET A 243 -8.56 -9.19 2.53
N SER A 244 -8.59 -8.60 3.72
CA SER A 244 -8.58 -7.14 3.86
C SER A 244 -7.28 -6.52 3.32
N GLN A 245 -6.13 -7.14 3.59
CA GLN A 245 -4.84 -6.69 3.07
C GLN A 245 -4.76 -6.77 1.54
N LEU A 246 -5.19 -7.90 0.98
CA LEU A 246 -5.20 -8.08 -0.47
C LEU A 246 -6.15 -7.08 -1.13
N PHE A 247 -7.38 -6.94 -0.60
CA PHE A 247 -8.38 -5.99 -1.07
C PHE A 247 -7.87 -4.56 -1.07
N MET A 248 -7.32 -4.07 0.05
CA MET A 248 -6.79 -2.71 0.14
C MET A 248 -5.71 -2.45 -0.90
N PHE A 249 -4.80 -3.41 -1.09
CA PHE A 249 -3.72 -3.29 -2.06
C PHE A 249 -4.25 -3.27 -3.50
N THR A 250 -5.12 -4.22 -3.86
CA THR A 250 -5.71 -4.31 -5.20
C THR A 250 -6.62 -3.15 -5.52
N PHE A 251 -7.41 -2.69 -4.55
CA PHE A 251 -8.29 -1.52 -4.67
C PHE A 251 -7.47 -0.26 -4.94
N SER A 252 -6.39 -0.04 -4.19
CA SER A 252 -5.51 1.12 -4.40
C SER A 252 -4.89 1.10 -5.80
N CYS A 253 -4.50 -0.07 -6.30
CA CYS A 253 -3.96 -0.21 -7.66
C CYS A 253 -5.05 0.01 -8.72
N ASP A 254 -6.26 -0.49 -8.49
CA ASP A 254 -7.41 -0.32 -9.38
C ASP A 254 -7.77 1.15 -9.56
N CYS A 255 -7.78 1.93 -8.47
CA CYS A 255 -7.98 3.37 -8.55
C CYS A 255 -6.92 4.07 -9.41
N ILE A 256 -5.64 3.71 -9.32
CA ILE A 256 -4.59 4.29 -10.18
C ILE A 256 -4.89 4.00 -11.66
N VAL A 257 -5.34 2.77 -11.98
CA VAL A 257 -5.71 2.39 -13.35
C VAL A 257 -6.94 3.16 -13.82
N GLN A 258 -7.99 3.25 -13.00
CA GLN A 258 -9.23 3.96 -13.34
C GLN A 258 -9.00 5.46 -13.52
N GLU A 259 -8.31 6.11 -12.58
CA GLU A 259 -8.04 7.55 -12.63
C GLU A 259 -7.11 7.91 -13.79
N SER A 260 -6.09 7.10 -14.08
CA SER A 260 -5.24 7.36 -15.25
C SER A 260 -5.96 7.12 -16.59
N ALA A 261 -6.90 6.17 -16.63
CA ALA A 261 -7.74 5.91 -17.81
C ALA A 261 -8.80 7.00 -18.03
N SER A 262 -9.25 7.70 -16.98
CA SER A 262 -10.27 8.76 -17.07
C SER A 262 -9.76 10.01 -17.79
N ILE A 263 -8.44 10.26 -17.75
CA ILE A 263 -7.77 11.40 -18.39
C ILE A 263 -8.14 11.51 -19.87
N LYS A 264 -8.16 10.38 -20.61
CA LYS A 264 -8.49 10.40 -22.03
C LYS A 264 -9.91 10.93 -22.28
N SER A 265 -10.86 10.55 -21.43
CA SER A 265 -12.26 10.95 -21.54
C SER A 265 -12.43 12.42 -21.17
N ALA A 266 -11.75 12.86 -20.10
CA ALA A 266 -11.79 14.25 -19.66
C ALA A 266 -11.20 15.18 -20.73
N VAL A 267 -10.02 14.85 -21.27
CA VAL A 267 -9.34 15.63 -22.31
C VAL A 267 -10.15 15.62 -23.62
N TYR A 268 -10.74 14.47 -24.00
CA TYR A 268 -11.59 14.37 -25.19
C TYR A 268 -12.83 15.25 -25.10
N SER A 269 -13.46 15.35 -23.92
CA SER A 269 -14.63 16.20 -23.68
C SER A 269 -14.34 17.70 -23.64
N GLY A 270 -13.06 18.10 -23.66
CA GLY A 270 -12.66 19.51 -23.67
C GLY A 270 -13.02 20.22 -24.98
N PRO A 271 -13.04 21.57 -24.98
CA PRO A 271 -13.42 22.38 -26.14
C PRO A 271 -12.31 22.49 -27.22
N TRP A 272 -11.49 21.46 -27.39
CA TRP A 272 -10.32 21.47 -28.27
C TRP A 272 -10.68 21.40 -29.77
N THR A 273 -11.88 20.90 -30.09
CA THR A 273 -12.41 20.84 -31.47
C THR A 273 -12.84 22.21 -32.00
N GLY A 274 -13.23 23.12 -31.11
CA GLY A 274 -13.64 24.49 -31.42
C GLY A 274 -12.50 25.51 -31.52
N LEU A 275 -11.25 25.09 -31.34
CA LEU A 275 -10.09 25.98 -31.38
C LEU A 275 -9.91 26.62 -32.78
N PRO A 276 -9.59 27.93 -32.85
CA PRO A 276 -9.40 28.64 -34.12
C PRO A 276 -8.21 28.08 -34.92
N MET A 277 -8.30 28.12 -36.26
CA MET A 277 -7.29 27.55 -37.18
C MET A 277 -6.01 28.39 -37.32
N THR A 278 -5.64 29.11 -36.27
CA THR A 278 -4.36 29.81 -36.15
C THR A 278 -3.22 28.80 -35.90
N THR A 279 -1.97 29.23 -36.05
CA THR A 279 -0.79 28.38 -35.77
C THR A 279 -0.83 27.79 -34.36
N SER A 280 -1.22 28.60 -33.36
CA SER A 280 -1.34 28.17 -31.96
C SER A 280 -2.49 27.17 -31.75
N GLY A 281 -3.66 27.38 -32.37
CA GLY A 281 -4.79 26.45 -32.27
C GLY A 281 -4.51 25.09 -32.92
N LYS A 282 -3.76 25.07 -34.02
CA LYS A 282 -3.28 23.82 -34.64
C LYS A 282 -2.26 23.08 -33.78
N SER A 283 -1.37 23.80 -33.08
CA SER A 283 -0.42 23.19 -32.14
C SER A 283 -1.15 22.58 -30.94
N CYS A 284 -2.03 23.36 -30.30
CA CYS A 284 -2.80 22.90 -29.14
C CYS A 284 -3.64 21.65 -29.46
N ARG A 285 -4.30 21.62 -30.64
CA ARG A 285 -5.02 20.43 -31.12
C ARG A 285 -4.12 19.20 -31.23
N ARG A 286 -2.88 19.37 -31.70
CA ARG A 286 -1.89 18.30 -31.82
C ARG A 286 -1.42 17.80 -30.45
N ASP A 287 -1.18 18.71 -29.52
CA ASP A 287 -0.75 18.38 -28.16
C ASP A 287 -1.86 17.62 -27.41
N VAL A 288 -3.12 18.05 -27.55
CA VAL A 288 -4.30 17.35 -27.03
C VAL A 288 -4.41 15.95 -27.63
N MET A 289 -4.22 15.78 -28.94
CA MET A 289 -4.22 14.45 -29.57
C MET A 289 -3.09 13.56 -29.04
N PHE A 290 -1.90 14.11 -28.76
CA PHE A 290 -0.80 13.37 -28.15
C PHE A 290 -1.14 12.92 -26.72
N VAL A 291 -1.75 13.79 -25.90
CA VAL A 291 -2.23 13.45 -24.55
C VAL A 291 -3.30 12.37 -24.60
N ILE A 292 -4.27 12.46 -25.52
CA ILE A 292 -5.31 11.44 -25.72
C ILE A 292 -4.64 10.11 -26.11
N ASN A 293 -3.70 10.12 -27.05
CA ASN A 293 -3.01 8.91 -27.49
C ASN A 293 -2.19 8.26 -26.36
N ARG A 294 -1.47 9.06 -25.56
CA ARG A 294 -0.69 8.57 -24.41
C ARG A 294 -1.57 8.03 -23.28
N SER A 295 -2.70 8.69 -23.01
CA SER A 295 -3.65 8.29 -21.94
C SER A 295 -4.49 7.06 -22.30
N GLN A 296 -4.39 6.53 -23.53
CA GLN A 296 -4.94 5.20 -23.84
C GLN A 296 -4.23 4.08 -23.09
N VAL A 297 -2.98 4.30 -22.65
CA VAL A 297 -2.22 3.37 -21.82
C VAL A 297 -2.24 3.86 -20.37
N PRO A 298 -3.11 3.29 -19.51
CA PRO A 298 -3.22 3.72 -18.12
C PRO A 298 -1.95 3.37 -17.32
N CYS A 299 -1.70 4.15 -16.27
CA CYS A 299 -0.70 3.81 -15.26
C CYS A 299 -1.16 2.56 -14.52
N ARG A 300 -0.29 1.55 -14.46
CA ARG A 300 -0.65 0.23 -13.91
C ARG A 300 0.50 -0.36 -13.12
N LEU A 301 0.16 -1.05 -12.04
CA LEU A 301 1.08 -1.89 -11.30
C LEU A 301 0.99 -3.32 -11.84
N SER A 302 2.12 -3.94 -12.18
CA SER A 302 2.17 -5.33 -12.64
C SER A 302 2.82 -6.23 -11.60
N GLY A 303 2.33 -7.45 -11.46
CA GLY A 303 2.99 -8.52 -10.69
C GLY A 303 4.10 -9.15 -11.52
N ASN A 304 5.30 -8.58 -11.43
CA ASN A 304 6.50 -8.97 -12.18
C ASN A 304 6.27 -9.22 -13.69
N GLY A 305 5.34 -8.48 -14.31
CA GLY A 305 4.95 -8.63 -15.72
C GLY A 305 3.92 -9.72 -16.05
N PHE A 306 3.54 -10.59 -15.10
CA PHE A 306 2.61 -11.71 -15.35
C PHE A 306 1.15 -11.28 -15.41
N PHE A 307 0.74 -10.34 -14.55
CA PHE A 307 -0.62 -9.84 -14.47
C PHE A 307 -0.65 -8.39 -14.00
N ILE A 308 -1.74 -7.69 -14.31
CA ILE A 308 -2.01 -6.35 -13.79
C ILE A 308 -2.67 -6.51 -12.42
N VAL A 309 -2.19 -5.76 -11.43
CA VAL A 309 -2.78 -5.73 -10.09
C VAL A 309 -4.00 -4.81 -10.11
N SER A 310 -5.18 -5.38 -9.91
CA SER A 310 -6.47 -4.68 -9.94
C SER A 310 -7.49 -5.39 -9.06
N LEU A 311 -8.70 -4.83 -8.92
CA LEU A 311 -9.78 -5.50 -8.18
C LEU A 311 -10.19 -6.82 -8.82
N GLU A 312 -9.98 -6.97 -10.14
CA GLU A 312 -10.15 -8.25 -10.84
C GLU A 312 -9.17 -9.31 -10.32
N THR A 313 -7.93 -8.94 -10.00
CA THR A 313 -6.95 -9.85 -9.39
C THR A 313 -7.48 -10.40 -8.07
N PHE A 314 -8.09 -9.54 -7.23
CA PHE A 314 -8.68 -9.96 -5.95
C PHE A 314 -9.79 -11.00 -6.15
N THR A 315 -10.72 -10.75 -7.08
CA THR A 315 -11.79 -11.70 -7.40
C THR A 315 -11.23 -13.03 -7.93
N ARG A 316 -10.21 -12.99 -8.80
CA ARG A 316 -9.56 -14.21 -9.31
C ARG A 316 -8.87 -15.02 -8.21
N VAL A 317 -8.20 -14.35 -7.25
CA VAL A 317 -7.59 -15.02 -6.09
C VAL A 317 -8.65 -15.69 -5.23
N LEU A 318 -9.78 -15.02 -4.96
CA LEU A 318 -10.90 -15.59 -4.24
C LEU A 318 -11.48 -16.83 -4.93
N SER A 319 -11.77 -16.72 -6.24
CA SER A 319 -12.31 -17.83 -7.02
C SER A 319 -11.37 -19.02 -7.04
N THR A 320 -10.08 -18.80 -7.29
CA THR A 320 -9.08 -19.89 -7.30
C THR A 320 -8.90 -20.52 -5.92
N ALA A 321 -8.78 -19.74 -4.85
CA ALA A 321 -8.68 -20.28 -3.49
C ALA A 321 -9.92 -21.12 -3.12
N PHE A 322 -11.11 -20.67 -3.50
CA PHE A 322 -12.35 -21.42 -3.32
C PHE A 322 -12.37 -22.72 -4.13
N SER A 323 -11.94 -22.69 -5.40
CA SER A 323 -11.84 -23.89 -6.23
C SER A 323 -10.86 -24.92 -5.64
N TYR A 324 -9.66 -24.49 -5.21
CA TYR A 324 -8.70 -25.38 -4.56
C TYR A 324 -9.23 -25.93 -3.24
N PHE A 325 -9.92 -25.11 -2.44
CA PHE A 325 -10.60 -25.58 -1.23
C PHE A 325 -11.65 -26.66 -1.55
N THR A 326 -12.51 -26.45 -2.54
CA THR A 326 -13.51 -27.46 -2.93
C THR A 326 -12.88 -28.75 -3.40
N LEU A 327 -11.76 -28.68 -4.10
CA LEU A 327 -11.01 -29.85 -4.55
C LEU A 327 -10.39 -30.61 -3.36
N LEU A 328 -9.77 -29.91 -2.41
CA LEU A 328 -9.23 -30.53 -1.19
C LEU A 328 -10.32 -31.18 -0.35
N ARG A 329 -11.48 -30.52 -0.23
CA ARG A 329 -12.64 -31.08 0.47
C ARG A 329 -13.15 -32.37 -0.18
N HIS A 330 -13.34 -32.35 -1.50
CA HIS A 330 -13.82 -33.53 -2.23
C HIS A 330 -12.85 -34.73 -2.09
N ASN A 331 -11.53 -34.47 -2.17
CA ASN A 331 -10.54 -35.52 -1.96
C ASN A 331 -10.52 -36.01 -0.50
N ALA A 332 -10.77 -35.16 0.49
CA ALA A 332 -10.85 -35.58 1.89
C ALA A 332 -12.08 -36.46 2.15
N GLU A 333 -13.24 -36.12 1.56
CA GLU A 333 -14.48 -36.91 1.68
C GLU A 333 -14.30 -38.31 1.03
N THR A 334 -13.70 -38.39 -0.16
CA THR A 334 -13.48 -39.66 -0.88
C THR A 334 -12.46 -40.61 -0.24
N VAL A 335 -11.57 -40.13 0.63
CA VAL A 335 -10.63 -40.97 1.40
C VAL A 335 -11.31 -41.61 2.62
N HIS A 336 -12.45 -41.08 3.05
CA HIS A 336 -13.22 -41.57 4.20
C HIS A 336 -14.37 -42.52 3.83
N ASP A 337 -14.67 -42.70 2.54
CA ASP A 337 -15.65 -43.66 2.00
C ASP A 337 -14.97 -44.97 1.52
#